data_AF-A0A0G4G7T2-F1
#
_entry.id   AF-A0A0G4G7T2-F1
#
_cell.length_a   1.000
_cell.length_b   1.000
_cell.length_c   1.000
_cell.angle_alpha   90.00
_cell.angle_beta   90.00
_cell.angle_gamma   90.00
#
_symmetry.space_group_name_H-M   'P 1'
#
loop_
_entity.id
_entity.type
_entity.pdbx_description
1 polymer ?
#
loop_
_entity_poly.entity_id
_entity_poly.type
_entity_poly.pdbx_seq_one_letter_code
_entity_poly.pdbx_strand_id
1 'polypeptide(L)'
;MARPSIWLLLLLIGCPSHCPRATQQHSSRRAYHKTPRAIAQYATFGDRLVGMALTVGAEDGQLLVGPQRVRVVPLGDIDVDHPYRQQYDSNDPVVSTADGQLFPSFSACVVWLVATCAHQATRSLAASTVSHPGPVMDLYRTLATSPIQDDIAHVDCASPDGSKHQRVIVLSGARRDNAFAAYVRVSAASASGYVVLGTTEADVEGAEGWLRSAPATGELLRRSARGIGVDVDALRLVDLSGSM
;
A
#
# COMPACT_ATOMS: atom_id res chain seq x y z
N MET A 1 -11.60 14.46 4.73
CA MET A 1 -10.67 13.43 4.23
C MET A 1 -9.65 14.08 3.31
N ALA A 2 -8.43 14.29 3.79
CA ALA A 2 -7.34 14.72 2.94
C ALA A 2 -7.02 13.60 1.93
N ARG A 3 -7.11 13.90 0.64
CA ARG A 3 -6.75 12.94 -0.41
C ARG A 3 -5.23 12.73 -0.36
N PRO A 4 -4.72 11.48 -0.27
CA PRO A 4 -3.29 11.25 -0.33
C PRO A 4 -2.78 11.78 -1.67
N SER A 5 -2.03 12.89 -1.62
CA SER A 5 -1.46 13.49 -2.82
C SER A 5 -0.30 12.63 -3.31
N ILE A 6 -0.32 12.32 -4.62
CA ILE A 6 0.62 11.44 -5.34
C ILE A 6 2.11 11.85 -5.20
N TRP A 7 2.40 13.02 -4.63
CA TRP A 7 3.73 13.53 -4.32
C TRP A 7 4.51 12.72 -3.25
N LEU A 8 3.85 11.74 -2.61
CA LEU A 8 4.37 10.99 -1.46
C LEU A 8 5.46 9.94 -1.78
N LEU A 9 5.85 9.74 -3.04
CA LEU A 9 6.50 8.50 -3.50
C LEU A 9 7.90 8.63 -4.12
N LEU A 10 8.51 9.82 -4.12
CA LEU A 10 9.79 10.06 -4.81
C LEU A 10 11.06 9.64 -4.04
N LEU A 11 10.97 8.94 -2.91
CA LEU A 11 12.11 8.76 -1.98
C LEU A 11 12.63 7.35 -1.78
N LEU A 12 12.04 6.34 -2.41
CA LEU A 12 12.55 4.97 -2.31
C LEU A 12 13.76 4.68 -3.22
N ILE A 13 14.38 5.70 -3.82
CA ILE A 13 15.40 5.51 -4.86
C ILE A 13 16.54 6.50 -4.69
N GLY A 14 17.54 6.09 -3.91
CA GLY A 14 18.90 6.56 -4.15
C GLY A 14 19.38 5.96 -5.46
N CYS A 15 19.29 6.69 -6.58
CA CYS A 15 20.05 6.35 -7.77
C CYS A 15 20.49 7.62 -8.52
N PRO A 16 21.77 7.74 -8.92
CA PRO A 16 22.35 8.96 -9.45
C PRO A 16 21.96 9.17 -10.92
N SER A 17 21.54 10.40 -11.23
CA SER A 17 21.65 11.06 -12.55
C SER A 17 21.69 10.13 -13.77
N HIS A 18 20.55 9.61 -14.18
CA HIS A 18 20.30 9.16 -15.56
C HIS A 18 19.08 9.91 -16.09
N CYS A 19 19.26 10.64 -17.19
CA CYS A 19 18.19 11.34 -17.89
C CYS A 19 17.12 10.33 -18.36
N PRO A 20 15.82 10.62 -18.17
CA PRO A 20 14.77 9.70 -18.58
C PRO A 20 14.69 9.68 -20.11
N ARG A 21 14.92 8.50 -20.70
CA ARG A 21 14.60 8.21 -22.10
C ARG A 21 13.11 7.88 -22.13
N ALA A 22 12.29 8.88 -22.43
CA ALA A 22 10.84 8.73 -22.52
C ALA A 22 10.47 7.60 -23.49
N THR A 23 10.05 6.46 -22.97
CA THR A 23 9.33 5.42 -23.73
C THR A 23 7.92 5.91 -23.99
N GLN A 24 7.76 6.79 -24.99
CA GLN A 24 6.50 6.93 -25.71
C GLN A 24 6.29 5.68 -26.56
N GLN A 25 5.87 4.59 -25.94
CA GLN A 25 5.27 3.49 -26.69
C GLN A 25 3.79 3.83 -26.88
N HIS A 26 3.56 4.58 -27.96
CA HIS A 26 2.31 5.10 -28.52
C HIS A 26 1.01 4.46 -28.04
N SER A 27 0.34 5.14 -27.11
CA SER A 27 -1.12 5.33 -27.21
C SER A 27 -1.33 6.63 -27.97
N SER A 28 -2.21 6.66 -28.98
CA SER A 28 -2.46 7.87 -29.77
C SER A 28 -2.76 9.07 -28.84
N ARG A 29 -2.43 10.30 -29.23
CA ARG A 29 -2.75 11.52 -28.46
C ARG A 29 -4.21 11.56 -27.98
N ARG A 30 -5.14 10.95 -28.73
CA ARG A 30 -6.56 10.79 -28.36
C ARG A 30 -6.80 9.79 -27.22
N ALA A 31 -6.02 8.73 -27.10
CA ALA A 31 -6.08 7.78 -25.99
C ALA A 31 -5.60 8.42 -24.68
N TYR A 32 -4.56 9.25 -24.72
CA TYR A 32 -4.09 10.01 -23.55
C TYR A 32 -5.17 10.95 -22.98
N HIS A 33 -5.96 11.60 -23.84
CA HIS A 33 -7.07 12.46 -23.40
C HIS A 33 -8.24 11.70 -22.76
N LYS A 34 -8.29 10.37 -22.90
CA LYS A 34 -9.26 9.51 -22.20
C LYS A 34 -8.68 8.85 -20.96
N THR A 35 -7.37 8.94 -20.74
CA THR A 35 -6.72 8.35 -19.56
C THR A 35 -6.99 9.21 -18.33
N PRO A 36 -7.46 8.62 -17.21
CA PRO A 36 -7.60 9.33 -15.95
C PRO A 36 -6.31 10.03 -15.52
N ARG A 37 -6.45 11.23 -14.95
CA ARG A 37 -5.31 12.11 -14.62
C ARG A 37 -4.27 11.42 -13.72
N ALA A 38 -4.69 10.68 -12.71
CA ALA A 38 -3.79 9.99 -11.78
C ALA A 38 -2.91 8.95 -12.50
N ILE A 39 -3.48 8.21 -13.44
CA ILE A 39 -2.76 7.22 -14.27
C ILE A 39 -1.75 7.94 -15.17
N ALA A 40 -2.17 9.03 -15.83
CA ALA A 40 -1.29 9.82 -16.67
C ALA A 40 -0.13 10.43 -15.86
N GLN A 41 -0.39 10.91 -14.65
CA GLN A 41 0.65 11.42 -13.74
C GLN A 41 1.62 10.32 -13.33
N TYR A 42 1.11 9.17 -12.91
CA TYR A 42 1.95 8.04 -12.54
C TYR A 42 2.85 7.57 -13.68
N ALA A 43 2.34 7.54 -14.91
CA ALA A 43 3.10 7.21 -16.11
C ALA A 43 4.37 8.08 -16.29
N THR A 44 4.40 9.29 -15.71
CA THR A 44 5.55 10.21 -15.82
C THR A 44 6.70 9.91 -14.84
N PHE A 45 6.46 9.11 -13.80
CA PHE A 45 7.47 8.83 -12.77
C PHE A 45 7.54 7.37 -12.32
N GLY A 46 6.56 6.52 -12.68
CA GLY A 46 6.52 5.11 -12.28
C GLY A 46 7.69 4.31 -12.83
N ASP A 47 8.27 4.71 -13.96
CA ASP A 47 9.50 4.15 -14.52
C ASP A 47 10.73 4.38 -13.65
N ARG A 48 10.71 5.43 -12.82
CA ARG A 48 11.79 5.72 -11.87
C ARG A 48 11.76 4.69 -10.75
N LEU A 49 10.57 4.28 -10.30
CA LEU A 49 10.35 3.27 -9.26
C LEU A 49 10.77 1.88 -9.75
N VAL A 50 11.76 1.28 -9.07
CA VAL A 50 12.32 -0.03 -9.44
C VAL A 50 11.22 -1.09 -9.49
N GLY A 51 11.02 -1.67 -10.67
CA GLY A 51 10.03 -2.73 -10.89
C GLY A 51 8.56 -2.25 -10.87
N MET A 52 8.30 -0.95 -10.94
CA MET A 52 6.95 -0.36 -10.83
C MET A 52 6.57 0.49 -12.06
N ALA A 53 7.17 0.24 -13.23
CA ALA A 53 6.78 0.92 -14.45
C ALA A 53 5.31 0.63 -14.80
N LEU A 54 4.62 1.65 -15.33
CA LEU A 54 3.28 1.49 -15.89
C LEU A 54 3.39 0.99 -17.33
N THR A 55 2.76 -0.14 -17.64
CA THR A 55 2.64 -0.65 -19.01
C THR A 55 1.19 -1.02 -19.35
N VAL A 56 0.91 -1.15 -20.64
CA VAL A 56 -0.41 -1.61 -21.12
C VAL A 56 -0.45 -3.13 -21.05
N GLY A 57 -1.52 -3.69 -20.50
CA GLY A 57 -1.75 -5.14 -20.43
C GLY A 57 -2.10 -5.76 -21.79
N ALA A 58 -2.24 -7.08 -21.81
CA ALA A 58 -2.60 -7.82 -23.03
C ALA A 58 -4.09 -7.67 -23.40
N GLU A 59 -4.93 -7.36 -22.42
CA GLU A 59 -6.37 -7.16 -22.58
C GLU A 59 -6.71 -5.67 -22.68
N ASP A 60 -7.74 -5.35 -23.47
CA ASP A 60 -8.19 -3.97 -23.65
C ASP A 60 -8.56 -3.33 -22.31
N GLY A 61 -7.93 -2.19 -22.00
CA GLY A 61 -8.17 -1.43 -20.76
C GLY A 61 -7.47 -1.98 -19.51
N GLN A 62 -6.70 -3.06 -19.63
CA GLN A 62 -5.84 -3.56 -18.55
C GLN A 62 -4.54 -2.74 -18.48
N LEU A 63 -4.14 -2.41 -17.26
CA LEU A 63 -2.89 -1.75 -16.92
C LEU A 63 -2.01 -2.73 -16.13
N LEU A 64 -0.70 -2.60 -16.29
CA LEU A 64 0.28 -3.27 -15.45
C LEU A 64 1.03 -2.20 -14.66
N VAL A 65 1.01 -2.33 -13.34
CA VAL A 65 1.80 -1.50 -12.42
C VAL A 65 2.82 -2.42 -11.78
N GLY A 66 4.04 -2.41 -12.33
CA GLY A 66 5.02 -3.43 -12.02
C GLY A 66 4.51 -4.85 -12.37
N PRO A 67 4.54 -5.82 -11.45
CA PRO A 67 4.00 -7.16 -11.69
C PRO A 67 2.47 -7.24 -11.56
N GLN A 68 1.82 -6.17 -11.09
CA GLN A 68 0.39 -6.21 -10.76
C GLN A 68 -0.48 -5.82 -11.96
N ARG A 69 -1.44 -6.68 -12.29
CA ARG A 69 -2.54 -6.33 -13.21
C ARG A 69 -3.58 -5.49 -12.47
N VAL A 70 -3.90 -4.35 -13.06
CA VAL A 70 -4.85 -3.34 -12.54
C VAL A 70 -5.84 -2.98 -13.65
N ARG A 71 -7.13 -2.88 -13.30
CA ARG A 71 -8.19 -2.46 -14.22
C ARG A 71 -8.97 -1.32 -13.60
N VAL A 72 -9.28 -0.29 -14.38
CA VAL A 72 -10.22 0.76 -13.96
C VAL A 72 -11.62 0.17 -13.86
N VAL A 73 -12.30 0.38 -12.73
CA VAL A 73 -13.67 -0.06 -12.51
C VAL A 73 -14.60 1.12 -12.80
N PRO A 74 -15.43 1.06 -13.86
CA PRO A 74 -16.43 2.09 -14.13
C PRO A 74 -17.37 2.28 -12.93
N LEU A 75 -17.84 3.50 -12.69
CA LEU A 75 -18.80 3.80 -11.62
C LEU A 75 -20.06 2.91 -11.68
N GLY A 76 -20.52 2.55 -12.87
CA GLY A 76 -21.68 1.67 -13.07
C GLY A 76 -21.48 0.23 -12.59
N ASP A 77 -20.22 -0.24 -12.55
CA ASP A 77 -19.84 -1.61 -12.21
C ASP A 77 -19.54 -1.78 -10.71
N ILE A 78 -19.57 -0.70 -9.93
CA ILE A 78 -19.38 -0.72 -8.47
C ILE A 78 -20.73 -0.94 -7.81
N ASP A 79 -20.85 -1.89 -6.88
CA ASP A 79 -22.09 -2.12 -6.14
C ASP A 79 -22.66 -0.84 -5.51
N VAL A 80 -23.98 -0.70 -5.52
CA VAL A 80 -24.68 0.52 -5.09
C VAL A 80 -24.36 0.90 -3.65
N ASP A 81 -24.19 -0.11 -2.80
CA ASP A 81 -23.90 0.04 -1.37
C ASP A 81 -22.39 0.03 -1.06
N HIS A 82 -21.53 -0.10 -2.07
CA HIS A 82 -20.09 -0.14 -1.85
C HIS A 82 -19.57 1.28 -1.51
N PRO A 83 -18.77 1.44 -0.43
CA PRO A 83 -18.33 2.76 0.05
C PRO A 83 -17.55 3.58 -1.00
N TYR A 84 -16.80 2.91 -1.89
CA TYR A 84 -16.03 3.58 -2.94
C TYR A 84 -16.91 4.22 -4.02
N ARG A 85 -18.16 3.80 -4.18
CA ARG A 85 -19.09 4.40 -5.14
C ARG A 85 -19.35 5.88 -4.81
N GLN A 86 -19.52 6.19 -3.53
CA GLN A 86 -19.77 7.57 -3.06
C GLN A 86 -18.56 8.49 -3.20
N GLN A 87 -17.35 7.91 -3.21
CA GLN A 87 -16.08 8.64 -3.28
C GLN A 87 -15.46 8.65 -4.68
N TYR A 88 -16.16 8.10 -5.68
CA TYR A 88 -15.63 7.90 -7.02
C TYR A 88 -15.19 9.23 -7.67
N ASP A 89 -13.93 9.27 -8.11
CA ASP A 89 -13.38 10.38 -8.87
C ASP A 89 -12.93 9.88 -10.24
N SER A 90 -13.50 10.41 -11.33
CA SER A 90 -13.09 10.03 -12.68
C SER A 90 -11.64 10.38 -13.01
N ASN A 91 -11.01 11.31 -12.28
CA ASN A 91 -9.60 11.64 -12.43
C ASN A 91 -8.66 10.68 -11.69
N ASP A 92 -9.16 10.01 -10.66
CA ASP A 92 -8.44 9.01 -9.86
C ASP A 92 -9.41 7.86 -9.51
N PRO A 93 -9.77 7.04 -10.51
CA PRO A 93 -10.92 6.16 -10.40
C PRO A 93 -10.63 4.95 -9.52
N VAL A 94 -11.69 4.30 -9.07
CA VAL A 94 -11.62 2.99 -8.44
C VAL A 94 -10.95 2.00 -9.39
N VAL A 95 -10.06 1.17 -8.85
CA VAL A 95 -9.39 0.13 -9.62
C VAL A 95 -9.51 -1.23 -8.93
N SER A 96 -9.50 -2.28 -9.74
CA SER A 96 -9.47 -3.67 -9.29
C SER A 96 -8.16 -4.34 -9.69
N THR A 97 -7.61 -5.17 -8.82
CA THR A 97 -6.49 -6.06 -9.16
C THR A 97 -7.00 -7.40 -9.71
N ALA A 98 -6.10 -8.21 -10.30
CA ALA A 98 -6.46 -9.52 -10.83
C ALA A 98 -6.98 -10.53 -9.79
N ASP A 99 -6.62 -10.38 -8.52
CA ASP A 99 -7.13 -11.17 -7.39
C ASP A 99 -8.48 -10.62 -6.84
N GLY A 100 -9.05 -9.61 -7.49
CA GLY A 100 -10.37 -9.06 -7.17
C GLY A 100 -10.36 -7.98 -6.10
N GLN A 101 -9.20 -7.57 -5.55
CA GLN A 101 -9.15 -6.48 -4.56
C GLN A 101 -9.53 -5.14 -5.21
N LEU A 102 -10.46 -4.41 -4.60
CA LEU A 102 -10.85 -3.06 -4.98
C LEU A 102 -10.08 -2.02 -4.18
N PHE A 103 -9.63 -0.98 -4.87
CA PHE A 103 -9.01 0.20 -4.29
C PHE A 103 -9.90 1.42 -4.53
N PRO A 104 -10.03 2.35 -3.56
CA PRO A 104 -10.88 3.53 -3.69
C PRO A 104 -10.43 4.47 -4.79
N SER A 105 -9.15 4.39 -5.18
CA SER A 105 -8.57 5.17 -6.26
C SER A 105 -7.34 4.46 -6.86
N PHE A 106 -6.90 4.88 -8.05
CA PHE A 106 -5.67 4.39 -8.65
C PHE A 106 -4.44 4.80 -7.82
N SER A 107 -4.41 6.03 -7.30
CA SER A 107 -3.33 6.49 -6.40
C SER A 107 -3.22 5.63 -5.15
N ALA A 108 -4.36 5.23 -4.57
CA ALA A 108 -4.41 4.30 -3.44
C ALA A 108 -3.79 2.94 -3.81
N CYS A 109 -4.16 2.39 -4.97
CA CYS A 109 -3.56 1.15 -5.47
C CYS A 109 -2.04 1.28 -5.63
N VAL A 110 -1.54 2.38 -6.20
CA VAL A 110 -0.09 2.61 -6.35
C VAL A 110 0.62 2.69 -5.00
N VAL A 111 0.09 3.45 -4.03
CA VAL A 111 0.71 3.54 -2.69
C VAL A 111 0.75 2.17 -2.02
N TRP A 112 -0.32 1.40 -2.14
CA TRP A 112 -0.36 0.03 -1.64
C TRP A 112 0.71 -0.84 -2.32
N LEU A 113 0.79 -0.81 -3.65
CA LEU A 113 1.76 -1.60 -4.41
C LEU A 113 3.20 -1.20 -4.12
N VAL A 114 3.48 0.07 -3.94
CA VAL A 114 4.85 0.48 -3.60
C VAL A 114 5.19 0.08 -2.17
N ALA A 115 4.27 0.21 -1.23
CA ALA A 115 4.49 -0.26 0.13
C ALA A 115 4.70 -1.78 0.17
N THR A 116 3.86 -2.57 -0.51
CA THR A 116 3.90 -4.02 -0.38
C THR A 116 4.81 -4.70 -1.38
N CYS A 117 4.91 -4.24 -2.62
CA CYS A 117 5.60 -4.95 -3.70
C CYS A 117 7.02 -4.44 -3.97
N ALA A 118 7.45 -3.32 -3.38
CA ALA A 118 8.85 -2.91 -3.39
C ALA A 118 9.72 -3.75 -2.42
N HIS A 119 9.43 -5.06 -2.33
CA HIS A 119 10.09 -6.05 -1.47
C HIS A 119 11.61 -6.14 -1.69
N GLN A 120 12.09 -5.80 -2.88
CA GLN A 120 13.55 -5.77 -3.12
C GLN A 120 14.27 -4.71 -2.28
N ALA A 121 13.56 -3.67 -1.82
CA ALA A 121 14.09 -2.65 -0.93
C ALA A 121 13.63 -2.85 0.53
N THR A 122 12.50 -3.53 0.74
CA THR A 122 11.87 -3.66 2.06
C THR A 122 11.86 -5.10 2.55
N ARG A 123 12.49 -5.36 3.70
CA ARG A 123 12.43 -6.66 4.35
C ARG A 123 11.18 -6.77 5.23
N SER A 124 10.61 -7.97 5.30
CA SER A 124 9.58 -8.30 6.28
C SER A 124 10.24 -8.50 7.64
N LEU A 125 9.92 -7.63 8.59
CA LEU A 125 10.52 -7.60 9.90
C LEU A 125 9.79 -8.53 10.87
N ALA A 126 8.46 -8.51 10.83
CA ALA A 126 7.64 -9.38 11.65
C ALA A 126 6.27 -9.64 11.01
N ALA A 127 5.66 -10.77 11.34
CA ALA A 127 4.29 -11.06 10.92
C ALA A 127 3.51 -11.84 11.98
N SER A 128 2.19 -11.73 11.94
CA SER A 128 1.31 -12.56 12.75
C SER A 128 0.04 -12.88 11.97
N THR A 129 -0.40 -14.13 12.06
CA THR A 129 -1.59 -14.63 11.36
C THR A 129 -2.52 -15.26 12.38
N VAL A 130 -3.82 -15.01 12.24
CA VAL A 130 -4.87 -15.59 13.08
C VAL A 130 -5.92 -16.23 12.16
N SER A 131 -6.31 -17.47 12.48
CA SER A 131 -7.25 -18.26 11.68
C SER A 131 -8.62 -18.46 12.35
N HIS A 132 -8.84 -17.86 13.52
CA HIS A 132 -10.09 -18.01 14.26
C HIS A 132 -10.51 -16.68 14.91
N PRO A 133 -11.82 -16.42 15.03
CA PRO A 133 -12.33 -15.30 15.80
C PRO A 133 -11.81 -15.35 17.25
N GLY A 134 -11.49 -14.18 17.81
CA GLY A 134 -11.01 -14.05 19.17
C GLY A 134 -10.45 -12.64 19.43
N PRO A 135 -9.95 -12.37 20.65
CA PRO A 135 -9.50 -11.04 21.04
C PRO A 135 -8.44 -10.43 20.10
N VAL A 136 -7.54 -11.26 19.56
CA VAL A 136 -6.52 -10.80 18.60
C VAL A 136 -7.15 -10.39 17.26
N MET A 137 -8.22 -11.05 16.83
CA MET A 137 -8.94 -10.67 15.61
C MET A 137 -9.63 -9.31 15.77
N ASP A 138 -10.11 -8.99 16.98
CA ASP A 138 -10.69 -7.67 17.26
C ASP A 138 -9.63 -6.57 17.20
N LEU A 139 -8.39 -6.85 17.61
CA LEU A 139 -7.25 -5.93 17.40
C LEU A 139 -6.95 -5.73 15.91
N TYR A 140 -7.00 -6.79 15.11
CA TYR A 140 -6.74 -6.70 13.67
C TYR A 140 -7.83 -5.90 12.96
N ARG A 141 -9.09 -6.12 13.34
CA ARG A 141 -10.22 -5.34 12.86
C ARG A 141 -10.06 -3.88 13.25
N THR A 142 -9.70 -3.60 14.50
CA THR A 142 -9.42 -2.24 15.00
C THR A 142 -8.31 -1.58 14.19
N LEU A 143 -7.17 -2.25 13.95
CA LEU A 143 -6.11 -1.75 13.07
C LEU A 143 -6.61 -1.46 11.65
N ALA A 144 -7.42 -2.37 11.10
CA ALA A 144 -7.91 -2.30 9.72
C ALA A 144 -9.01 -1.25 9.50
N THR A 145 -9.76 -0.84 10.53
CA THR A 145 -10.93 0.02 10.35
C THR A 145 -10.94 1.28 11.20
N SER A 146 -10.18 1.35 12.31
CA SER A 146 -10.17 2.53 13.18
C SER A 146 -9.78 3.80 12.42
N PRO A 147 -10.36 4.96 12.73
CA PRO A 147 -9.91 6.22 12.18
C PRO A 147 -8.42 6.42 12.46
N ILE A 148 -7.66 6.78 11.43
CA ILE A 148 -6.25 7.14 11.55
C ILE A 148 -6.15 8.67 11.55
N GLN A 149 -5.20 9.20 12.32
CA GLN A 149 -4.91 10.63 12.34
C GLN A 149 -4.57 11.12 10.93
N ASP A 150 -5.07 12.29 10.55
CA ASP A 150 -4.98 12.82 9.18
C ASP A 150 -3.53 13.03 8.69
N ASP A 151 -2.54 13.05 9.59
CA ASP A 151 -1.12 13.21 9.28
C ASP A 151 -0.38 11.89 9.00
N ILE A 152 -1.02 10.74 9.24
CA ILE A 152 -0.48 9.42 8.96
C ILE A 152 -1.04 8.93 7.62
N ALA A 153 -0.15 8.77 6.64
CA ALA A 153 -0.52 8.24 5.33
C ALA A 153 -0.97 6.78 5.46
N HIS A 154 -2.14 6.47 4.91
CA HIS A 154 -2.69 5.13 4.88
C HIS A 154 -3.52 4.90 3.61
N VAL A 155 -3.72 3.64 3.28
CA VAL A 155 -4.56 3.18 2.18
C VAL A 155 -5.42 2.03 2.64
N ASP A 156 -6.72 2.15 2.34
CA ASP A 156 -7.69 1.09 2.56
C ASP A 156 -8.02 0.43 1.21
N CYS A 157 -8.14 -0.89 1.21
CA CYS A 157 -8.70 -1.64 0.10
C CYS A 157 -9.66 -2.71 0.63
N ALA A 158 -10.65 -3.08 -0.18
CA ALA A 158 -11.66 -4.07 0.19
C ALA A 158 -11.85 -5.13 -0.90
N SER A 159 -12.33 -6.31 -0.54
CA SER A 159 -12.90 -7.22 -1.53
C SER A 159 -14.17 -6.62 -2.14
N PRO A 160 -14.64 -7.09 -3.31
CA PRO A 160 -15.81 -6.52 -3.97
C PRO A 160 -17.08 -6.59 -3.12
N ASP A 161 -17.21 -7.68 -2.35
CA ASP A 161 -18.31 -7.90 -1.41
C ASP A 161 -18.12 -7.21 -0.05
N GLY A 162 -17.01 -6.48 0.15
CA GLY A 162 -16.65 -5.85 1.41
C GLY A 162 -16.32 -6.80 2.56
N SER A 163 -16.28 -8.13 2.35
CA SER A 163 -16.06 -9.10 3.43
C SER A 163 -14.62 -9.13 3.96
N LYS A 164 -13.67 -8.60 3.19
CA LYS A 164 -12.25 -8.51 3.55
C LYS A 164 -11.79 -7.07 3.45
N HIS A 165 -11.32 -6.53 4.57
CA HIS A 165 -10.69 -5.22 4.63
C HIS A 165 -9.18 -5.38 4.77
N GLN A 166 -8.44 -4.66 3.94
CA GLN A 166 -7.00 -4.53 4.06
C GLN A 166 -6.67 -3.05 4.23
N ARG A 167 -5.63 -2.80 5.01
CA ARG A 167 -5.09 -1.47 5.20
C ARG A 167 -3.58 -1.52 5.20
N VAL A 168 -2.97 -0.54 4.55
CA VAL A 168 -1.54 -0.24 4.68
C VAL A 168 -1.40 1.09 5.38
N ILE A 169 -0.65 1.12 6.48
CA ILE A 169 -0.31 2.33 7.24
C ILE A 169 1.17 2.61 7.00
N VAL A 170 1.49 3.75 6.41
CA VAL A 170 2.87 4.17 6.16
C VAL A 170 3.39 4.87 7.42
N LEU A 171 4.25 4.17 8.16
CA LEU A 171 4.86 4.66 9.40
C LEU A 171 5.99 5.66 9.12
N SER A 172 6.75 5.43 8.06
CA SER A 172 7.85 6.29 7.59
C SER A 172 8.05 6.12 6.09
N GLY A 173 8.68 7.11 5.44
CA GLY A 173 8.98 7.12 4.00
C GLY A 173 8.02 7.98 3.18
N ALA A 174 7.00 8.57 3.82
CA ALA A 174 6.06 9.50 3.19
C ALA A 174 6.63 10.91 2.99
N ARG A 175 7.70 11.27 3.72
CA ARG A 175 8.32 12.60 3.70
C ARG A 175 9.77 12.54 3.23
N ARG A 176 10.24 13.65 2.65
CA ARG A 176 11.60 13.80 2.10
C ARG A 176 12.73 13.65 3.10
N ASP A 177 12.46 13.97 4.35
CA ASP A 177 13.38 13.89 5.47
C ASP A 177 13.35 12.53 6.19
N ASN A 178 12.52 11.59 5.75
CA ASN A 178 12.52 10.24 6.30
C ASN A 178 13.75 9.46 5.81
N ALA A 179 14.55 8.95 6.74
CA ALA A 179 15.78 8.21 6.45
C ALA A 179 15.53 6.76 6.00
N PHE A 180 14.34 6.22 6.24
CA PHE A 180 13.93 4.86 5.89
C PHE A 180 12.42 4.84 5.63
N ALA A 181 11.95 3.79 4.95
CA ALA A 181 10.54 3.50 4.81
C ALA A 181 10.12 2.40 5.77
N ALA A 182 8.92 2.53 6.34
CA ALA A 182 8.32 1.52 7.18
C ALA A 182 6.80 1.54 7.00
N TYR A 183 6.19 0.36 7.03
CA TYR A 183 4.75 0.23 6.91
C TYR A 183 4.20 -0.94 7.71
N VAL A 184 2.92 -0.86 8.05
CA VAL A 184 2.13 -1.95 8.61
C VAL A 184 1.05 -2.29 7.62
N ARG A 185 1.02 -3.55 7.17
CA ARG A 185 -0.08 -4.11 6.40
C ARG A 185 -0.93 -4.95 7.33
N VAL A 186 -2.22 -4.63 7.39
CA VAL A 186 -3.21 -5.42 8.13
C VAL A 186 -4.28 -5.91 7.17
N SER A 187 -4.72 -7.14 7.37
CA SER A 187 -5.90 -7.69 6.73
C SER A 187 -6.79 -8.30 7.79
N ALA A 188 -8.08 -7.98 7.74
CA ALA A 188 -9.11 -8.58 8.58
C ALA A 188 -10.27 -9.05 7.70
N ALA A 189 -10.57 -10.35 7.80
CA ALA A 189 -11.74 -10.99 7.25
C ALA A 189 -12.54 -11.63 8.41
N SER A 190 -13.75 -12.13 8.13
CA SER A 190 -14.64 -12.70 9.16
C SER A 190 -14.01 -13.83 9.98
N ALA A 191 -13.14 -14.64 9.37
CA ALA A 191 -12.56 -15.83 10.00
C ALA A 191 -11.04 -15.78 10.14
N SER A 192 -10.35 -14.86 9.47
CA SER A 192 -8.89 -14.83 9.46
C SER A 192 -8.36 -13.42 9.24
N GLY A 193 -7.09 -13.25 9.59
CA GLY A 193 -6.41 -11.98 9.42
C GLY A 193 -4.92 -12.13 9.59
N TYR A 194 -4.20 -11.13 9.12
CA TYR A 194 -2.76 -11.06 9.29
C TYR A 194 -2.31 -9.62 9.47
N VAL A 195 -1.17 -9.47 10.13
CA VAL A 195 -0.40 -8.23 10.23
C VAL A 195 1.01 -8.52 9.74
N VAL A 196 1.55 -7.67 8.88
CA VAL A 196 2.92 -7.71 8.40
C VAL A 196 3.55 -6.33 8.62
N LEU A 197 4.72 -6.31 9.24
CA LEU A 197 5.56 -5.14 9.41
C LEU A 197 6.73 -5.21 8.43
N GLY A 198 6.86 -4.20 7.58
CA GLY A 198 7.97 -4.07 6.64
C GLY A 198 8.79 -2.82 6.92
N THR A 199 10.11 -2.90 6.75
CA THR A 199 11.01 -1.74 6.87
C THR A 199 12.24 -1.80 5.99
N THR A 200 12.78 -0.64 5.65
CA THR A 200 14.11 -0.45 5.05
C THR A 200 15.12 0.08 6.10
N GLU A 201 14.73 0.16 7.37
CA GLU A 201 15.64 0.49 8.47
C GLU A 201 16.76 -0.56 8.53
N ALA A 202 18.00 -0.09 8.63
CA ALA A 202 19.16 -0.95 8.73
C ALA A 202 19.13 -1.76 10.03
N ASP A 203 19.55 -3.03 9.93
CA ASP A 203 19.67 -3.91 11.07
C ASP A 203 20.66 -3.37 12.10
N VAL A 204 20.25 -3.41 13.37
CA VAL A 204 21.17 -3.24 14.47
C VAL A 204 21.90 -4.56 14.70
N GLU A 205 23.21 -4.57 14.43
CA GLU A 205 24.06 -5.75 14.60
C GLU A 205 23.99 -6.28 16.05
N GLY A 206 23.82 -7.60 16.19
CA GLY A 206 23.73 -8.27 17.50
C GLY A 206 22.40 -8.10 18.24
N ALA A 207 21.41 -7.43 17.64
CA ALA A 207 20.09 -7.28 18.24
C ALA A 207 19.19 -8.49 17.94
N GLU A 208 18.70 -9.15 18.99
CA GLU A 208 17.70 -10.22 18.87
C GLU A 208 16.27 -9.68 18.97
N GLY A 209 15.39 -10.16 18.10
CA GLY A 209 14.00 -9.75 18.07
C GLY A 209 13.77 -8.54 17.15
N TRP A 210 12.68 -8.61 16.41
CA TRP A 210 12.27 -7.60 15.43
C TRP A 210 12.22 -6.15 15.96
N LEU A 211 11.85 -5.96 17.24
CA LEU A 211 11.82 -4.63 17.88
C LEU A 211 13.22 -4.06 18.13
N ARG A 212 14.21 -4.92 18.34
CA ARG A 212 15.59 -4.49 18.61
C ARG A 212 16.40 -4.37 17.33
N SER A 213 16.10 -5.20 16.32
CA SER A 213 16.78 -5.14 15.02
C SER A 213 16.35 -3.93 14.18
N ALA A 214 15.19 -3.32 14.45
CA ALA A 214 14.70 -2.09 13.81
C ALA A 214 13.93 -1.19 14.81
N PRO A 215 14.64 -0.54 15.76
CA PRO A 215 14.03 0.17 16.88
C PRO A 215 13.20 1.39 16.46
N ALA A 216 13.57 2.13 15.41
CA ALA A 216 12.81 3.28 14.97
C ALA A 216 11.45 2.86 14.38
N THR A 217 11.45 1.78 13.60
CA THR A 217 10.24 1.13 13.07
C THR A 217 9.32 0.66 14.21
N GLY A 218 9.88 -0.02 15.21
CA GLY A 218 9.14 -0.49 16.38
C GLY A 218 8.48 0.64 17.17
N GLU A 219 9.19 1.74 17.40
CA GLU A 219 8.65 2.92 18.10
C GLU A 219 7.53 3.60 17.31
N LEU A 220 7.68 3.74 15.99
CA LEU A 220 6.63 4.29 15.13
C LEU A 220 5.36 3.43 15.15
N LEU A 221 5.50 2.10 15.06
CA LEU A 221 4.37 1.18 15.16
C LEU A 221 3.66 1.32 16.51
N ARG A 222 4.40 1.34 17.63
CA ARG A 222 3.82 1.52 18.97
C ARG A 222 3.08 2.83 19.11
N ARG A 223 3.65 3.93 18.61
CA ARG A 223 3.02 5.24 18.63
C ARG A 223 1.72 5.24 17.84
N SER A 224 1.73 4.74 16.61
CA SER A 224 0.56 4.69 15.74
C SER A 224 -0.54 3.79 16.31
N ALA A 225 -0.18 2.59 16.79
CA ALA A 225 -1.11 1.65 17.41
C ALA A 225 -1.74 2.22 18.69
N ARG A 226 -0.96 2.86 19.55
CA ARG A 226 -1.47 3.55 20.76
C ARG A 226 -2.47 4.64 20.41
N GLY A 227 -2.23 5.38 19.32
CA GLY A 227 -3.15 6.42 18.83
C GLY A 227 -4.55 5.91 18.48
N ILE A 228 -4.68 4.60 18.21
CA ILE A 228 -5.96 3.94 17.91
C ILE A 228 -6.36 2.90 18.97
N GLY A 229 -5.72 2.92 20.14
CA GLY A 229 -6.06 2.03 21.27
C GLY A 229 -5.63 0.57 21.10
N VAL A 230 -4.64 0.28 20.25
CA VAL A 230 -4.13 -1.08 20.01
C VAL A 230 -2.81 -1.28 20.74
N ASP A 231 -2.73 -2.35 21.53
CA ASP A 231 -1.48 -2.84 22.11
C ASP A 231 -0.74 -3.72 21.09
N VAL A 232 0.44 -3.28 20.67
CA VAL A 232 1.28 -3.98 19.68
C VAL A 232 1.78 -5.31 20.22
N ASP A 233 2.07 -5.39 21.53
CA ASP A 233 2.60 -6.61 22.13
C ASP A 233 1.53 -7.72 22.15
N ALA A 234 0.24 -7.33 22.14
CA ALA A 234 -0.89 -8.25 22.00
C ALA A 234 -1.11 -8.80 20.58
N LEU A 235 -0.48 -8.22 19.55
CA LEU A 235 -0.57 -8.69 18.15
C LEU A 235 0.23 -9.98 17.90
N ARG A 236 1.10 -10.37 18.84
CA ARG A 236 1.92 -11.60 18.77
C ARG A 236 2.73 -11.71 17.48
N LEU A 237 3.35 -10.60 17.07
CA LEU A 237 4.23 -10.55 15.91
C LEU A 237 5.41 -11.51 16.10
N VAL A 238 5.54 -12.47 15.19
CA VAL A 238 6.66 -13.40 15.08
C VAL A 238 7.76 -12.73 14.27
N ASP A 239 8.98 -12.83 14.79
CA ASP A 239 10.17 -12.30 14.13
C ASP A 239 10.45 -13.04 12.82
N LEU A 240 10.66 -12.28 11.75
CA LEU A 240 11.02 -12.81 10.43
C LEU A 240 12.47 -12.49 10.05
N SER A 241 13.22 -11.76 10.88
CA SER A 241 14.55 -11.28 10.54
C SER A 241 15.61 -12.39 10.37
N GLY A 242 15.29 -13.64 10.78
CA GLY A 242 16.18 -14.80 10.66
C GLY A 242 15.77 -15.84 9.61
N SER A 243 14.74 -15.60 8.79
CA SER A 243 14.19 -16.58 7.83
C SER A 243 14.65 -16.40 6.38
N MET A 244 15.72 -15.65 6.14
CA MET A 244 16.32 -15.46 4.80
C MET A 244 17.58 -16.28 4.60
#